data_AF-A0A357KUZ1-F1
#
_entry.id   AF-A0A357KUZ1-F1
#
_cell.length_a   1.000
_cell.length_b   1.000
_cell.length_c   1.000
_cell.angle_alpha   90.00
_cell.angle_beta   90.00
_cell.angle_gamma   90.00
#
_symmetry.space_group_name_H-M   'P 1'
#
loop_
_entity.id
_entity.type
_entity.pdbx_description
1 polymer ?
#
loop_
_entity_poly.entity_id
_entity_poly.type
_entity_poly.pdbx_seq_one_letter_code
_entity_poly.pdbx_strand_id
1 'polypeptide(L)'
;MKLIGPHNTLLPLTTALGALAYAVSEENLLLFLVAVPVILAARLLSPPLSPRVVFPQWAIYGAVLGATGYMFHSWTRAGIGDSIVVLCRYLLALQLIKLFDNRASRDQMQVIALSVMLVVGACLTSVSADLGAVLLLYFPVLAATVV
;
A
#
# COMPACT_ATOMS: atom_id res chain seq x y z
N MET A 1 2.04 -25.07 6.53
CA MET A 1 2.07 -23.59 6.53
C MET A 1 3.51 -23.14 6.56
N LYS A 2 4.13 -22.89 5.39
CA LYS A 2 5.43 -22.20 5.36
C LYS A 2 5.14 -20.75 5.70
N LEU A 3 5.52 -20.39 6.92
CA LEU A 3 5.42 -19.02 7.42
C LEU A 3 6.43 -18.18 6.63
N ILE A 4 5.92 -17.12 6.01
CA ILE A 4 6.66 -16.03 5.37
C ILE A 4 7.99 -15.82 6.10
N GLY A 5 9.10 -16.05 5.41
CA GLY A 5 10.44 -15.93 5.99
C GLY A 5 10.72 -14.51 6.50
N PRO A 6 11.63 -14.35 7.48
CA PRO A 6 11.91 -13.07 8.14
C PRO A 6 12.42 -11.96 7.18
N HIS A 7 12.84 -12.33 5.95
CA HIS A 7 13.31 -11.41 4.92
C HIS A 7 12.56 -11.60 3.61
N ASN A 8 11.28 -11.24 3.58
CA ASN A 8 10.52 -11.24 2.33
C ASN A 8 10.85 -9.98 1.50
N THR A 9 11.90 -10.09 0.69
CA THR A 9 12.38 -9.00 -0.18
C THR A 9 11.38 -8.60 -1.25
N LEU A 10 10.35 -9.42 -1.49
CA LEU A 10 9.31 -9.18 -2.49
C LEU A 10 8.19 -8.29 -1.97
N LEU A 11 7.96 -8.20 -0.65
CA LEU A 11 6.87 -7.41 -0.06
C LEU A 11 6.83 -5.92 -0.51
N PRO A 12 7.97 -5.19 -0.60
CA PRO A 12 7.99 -3.83 -1.15
C PRO A 12 7.61 -3.78 -2.63
N LEU A 13 7.95 -4.83 -3.41
CA LEU A 13 7.60 -4.92 -4.82
C LEU A 13 6.10 -5.14 -4.97
N THR A 14 5.52 -6.03 -4.17
CA THR A 14 4.07 -6.28 -4.16
C THR A 14 3.30 -5.02 -3.81
N THR A 15 3.71 -4.30 -2.76
CA THR A 15 3.05 -3.05 -2.37
C THR A 15 3.25 -1.93 -3.39
N ALA A 16 4.42 -1.86 -4.04
CA ALA A 16 4.66 -0.91 -5.13
C ALA A 16 3.75 -1.18 -6.31
N LEU A 17 3.59 -2.44 -6.71
CA LEU A 17 2.67 -2.81 -7.79
C LEU A 17 1.20 -2.54 -7.43
N GLY A 18 0.80 -2.78 -6.17
CA GLY A 18 -0.55 -2.44 -5.71
C GLY A 18 -0.81 -0.92 -5.72
N ALA A 19 0.17 -0.12 -5.28
CA ALA A 19 0.07 1.34 -5.36
C ALA A 19 0.08 1.86 -6.80
N LEU A 20 0.87 1.23 -7.68
CA LEU A 20 0.93 1.55 -9.11
C LEU A 20 -0.42 1.24 -9.78
N ALA A 21 -1.02 0.08 -9.50
CA ALA A 21 -2.34 -0.29 -10.02
C ALA A 21 -3.40 0.76 -9.68
N TYR A 22 -3.41 1.24 -8.44
CA TYR A 22 -4.33 2.30 -8.04
C TYR A 22 -4.02 3.65 -8.68
N ALA A 23 -2.75 4.05 -8.75
CA ALA A 23 -2.37 5.32 -9.37
C ALA A 23 -2.71 5.37 -10.87
N VAL A 24 -2.57 4.25 -11.59
CA VAL A 24 -3.00 4.11 -12.99
C VAL A 24 -4.52 4.21 -13.10
N SER A 25 -5.26 3.60 -12.18
CA SER A 25 -6.72 3.64 -12.16
C SER A 25 -7.28 5.06 -11.94
N GLU A 26 -6.63 5.86 -11.10
CA GLU A 26 -7.05 7.25 -10.81
C GLU A 26 -6.54 8.28 -11.84
N GLU A 27 -5.76 7.87 -12.85
CA GLU A 27 -5.05 8.75 -13.80
C GLU A 27 -4.22 9.86 -13.12
N ASN A 28 -3.86 9.66 -11.85
CA ASN A 28 -3.29 10.68 -10.99
C ASN A 28 -1.82 10.38 -10.72
N LEU A 29 -0.97 10.87 -11.62
CA LEU A 29 0.47 10.61 -11.64
C LEU A 29 1.18 11.12 -10.37
N LEU A 30 0.63 12.12 -9.68
CA LEU A 30 1.14 12.62 -8.40
C LEU A 30 1.10 11.56 -7.30
N LEU A 31 0.07 10.70 -7.27
CA LEU A 31 -0.02 9.61 -6.29
C LEU A 31 1.11 8.60 -6.49
N PHE A 32 1.43 8.28 -7.74
CA PHE A 32 2.55 7.41 -8.05
C PHE A 32 3.88 8.04 -7.64
N LEU A 33 4.05 9.33 -7.94
CA LEU A 33 5.26 10.09 -7.63
C LEU A 33 5.54 10.17 -6.12
N VAL A 34 4.50 10.10 -5.28
CA VAL A 34 4.63 10.09 -3.81
C VAL A 34 4.76 8.66 -3.27
N ALA A 35 3.99 7.70 -3.79
CA ALA A 35 3.98 6.32 -3.28
C ALA A 35 5.34 5.63 -3.50
N VAL A 36 5.95 5.78 -4.67
CA VAL A 36 7.25 5.16 -5.01
C VAL A 36 8.38 5.58 -4.06
N PRO A 37 8.66 6.88 -3.84
CA PRO A 37 9.71 7.28 -2.92
C PRO A 37 9.42 6.88 -1.47
N VAL A 38 8.15 6.81 -1.05
CA VAL A 38 7.81 6.34 0.31
C VAL A 38 8.11 4.84 0.45
N ILE A 39 7.80 4.03 -0.56
CA ILE A 39 8.11 2.59 -0.55
C ILE A 39 9.63 2.36 -0.62
N LEU A 40 10.35 3.12 -1.44
CA LEU A 40 11.81 3.09 -1.50
C LEU A 40 12.44 3.56 -0.17
N ALA A 41 11.93 4.62 0.44
CA ALA A 41 12.37 5.10 1.74
C ALA A 41 12.14 4.05 2.83
N ALA A 42 10.96 3.43 2.86
CA ALA A 42 10.66 2.33 3.78
C ALA A 42 11.64 1.17 3.60
N ARG A 43 12.06 0.88 2.35
CA ARG A 43 13.04 -0.16 2.04
C ARG A 43 14.47 0.18 2.46
N LEU A 44 14.90 1.42 2.20
CA LEU A 44 16.23 1.91 2.56
C LEU A 44 16.39 2.05 4.08
N LEU A 45 15.34 2.49 4.78
CA LEU A 45 15.31 2.61 6.23
C LEU A 45 15.12 1.26 6.95
N SER A 46 14.71 0.22 6.22
CA SER A 46 14.62 -1.16 6.71
C SER A 46 15.53 -2.12 5.91
N PRO A 47 16.87 -2.01 5.98
CA PRO A 47 17.77 -2.96 5.34
C PRO A 47 17.60 -4.36 5.95
N PRO A 48 17.85 -5.43 5.18
CA PRO A 48 17.73 -6.81 5.67
C PRO A 48 18.78 -7.15 6.73
N LEU A 49 19.84 -6.36 6.87
CA LEU A 49 21.01 -6.65 7.71
C LEU A 49 21.19 -5.66 8.87
N SER A 50 20.32 -4.66 9.01
CA SER A 50 20.47 -3.60 10.01
C SER A 50 19.41 -3.75 11.11
N PRO A 51 19.70 -3.40 12.38
CA PRO A 51 18.67 -3.27 13.40
C PRO A 51 17.58 -2.33 12.87
N ARG A 52 16.36 -2.87 12.71
CA ARG A 52 15.21 -2.14 12.14
C ARG A 52 15.14 -0.76 12.79
N VAL A 53 15.17 0.30 11.98
CA VAL A 53 14.94 1.65 12.46
C VAL A 53 13.54 1.67 13.03
N VAL A 54 13.44 1.69 14.36
CA VAL A 54 12.19 1.70 15.09
C VAL A 54 11.58 3.07 14.89
N PHE A 55 10.69 3.21 13.91
CA PHE A 55 9.90 4.43 13.82
C PHE A 55 9.15 4.63 15.15
N PRO A 56 9.17 5.84 15.72
CA PRO A 56 8.49 6.11 16.97
C PRO A 56 7.00 5.77 16.84
N GLN A 57 6.47 4.95 17.76
CA GLN A 57 5.07 4.50 17.69
C GLN A 57 4.08 5.66 17.70
N TRP A 58 4.40 6.75 18.40
CA TRP A 58 3.58 7.96 18.41
C TRP A 58 3.48 8.61 17.02
N ALA A 59 4.53 8.55 16.19
CA ALA A 59 4.50 9.08 14.84
C ALA A 59 3.62 8.22 13.93
N ILE A 60 3.64 6.89 14.11
CA ILE A 60 2.78 5.96 13.37
C ILE A 60 1.32 6.19 13.74
N TYR A 61 0.99 6.26 15.03
CA TYR A 61 -0.37 6.57 15.49
C TYR A 61 -0.84 7.95 15.03
N GLY A 62 0.03 8.95 15.09
CA GLY A 62 -0.25 10.29 14.56
C GLY A 62 -0.53 10.27 13.05
N ALA A 63 0.25 9.52 12.28
CA ALA A 63 0.04 9.39 10.84
C ALA A 63 -1.28 8.65 10.52
N VAL A 64 -1.61 7.59 11.25
CA VAL A 64 -2.90 6.89 11.10
C VAL A 64 -4.06 7.84 11.44
N LEU A 65 -3.99 8.54 12.57
CA LEU A 65 -5.02 9.52 12.94
C LEU A 65 -5.16 10.63 11.91
N GLY A 66 -4.04 11.14 11.39
CA GLY A 66 -4.03 12.14 10.31
C GLY A 66 -4.67 11.62 9.03
N ALA A 67 -4.36 10.39 8.62
CA ALA A 67 -4.97 9.75 7.45
C ALA A 67 -6.48 9.54 7.63
N THR A 68 -6.91 9.11 8.82
CA THR A 68 -8.33 8.96 9.16
C THR A 68 -9.05 10.31 9.16
N GLY A 69 -8.45 11.35 9.73
CA GLY A 69 -9.00 12.70 9.71
C GLY A 69 -9.13 13.26 8.30
N TYR A 70 -8.11 13.05 7.45
CA TYR A 70 -8.16 13.44 6.04
C TYR A 70 -9.24 12.68 5.26
N MET A 71 -9.37 11.37 5.49
CA MET A 71 -10.44 10.56 4.90
C MET A 71 -11.81 11.08 5.32
N PHE A 72 -12.05 11.32 6.61
CA PHE A 72 -13.33 11.82 7.11
C PHE A 72 -13.69 13.18 6.50
N HIS A 73 -12.72 14.10 6.45
CA HIS A 73 -12.89 15.39 5.80
C HIS A 73 -13.24 15.26 4.31
N SER A 74 -12.53 14.38 3.60
CA SER A 74 -12.78 14.11 2.17
C SER A 74 -14.15 13.46 1.95
N TRP A 75 -14.54 12.53 2.81
CA TRP A 75 -15.83 11.84 2.77
C TRP A 75 -17.00 12.81 2.89
N THR A 76 -16.93 13.77 3.81
CA THR A 76 -18.01 14.76 3.98
C THR A 76 -18.24 15.66 2.77
N ARG A 77 -17.30 15.69 1.83
CA ARG A 77 -17.36 16.50 0.60
C ARG A 77 -17.53 15.65 -0.66
N ALA A 78 -17.43 14.34 -0.53
CA ALA A 78 -17.50 13.41 -1.64
C ALA A 78 -18.95 13.14 -2.03
N GLY A 79 -19.22 13.11 -3.34
CA GLY A 79 -20.47 12.57 -3.85
C GLY A 79 -20.53 11.05 -3.68
N ILE A 80 -21.72 10.45 -3.86
CA ILE A 80 -21.91 8.99 -3.77
C ILE A 80 -20.93 8.25 -4.70
N GLY A 81 -20.65 8.79 -5.90
CA GLY A 81 -19.69 8.24 -6.86
C GLY A 81 -18.22 8.30 -6.43
N ASP A 82 -17.83 9.23 -5.56
CA ASP A 82 -16.43 9.45 -5.17
C ASP A 82 -16.03 8.64 -3.92
N SER A 83 -16.99 7.96 -3.29
CA SER A 83 -16.80 7.21 -2.04
C SER A 83 -15.72 6.14 -2.16
N ILE A 84 -15.66 5.46 -3.31
CA ILE A 84 -14.66 4.42 -3.60
C ILE A 84 -13.27 5.04 -3.71
N VAL A 85 -13.15 6.19 -4.38
CA VAL A 85 -11.87 6.90 -4.53
C VAL A 85 -11.34 7.33 -3.16
N VAL A 86 -12.20 7.91 -2.31
CA VAL A 86 -11.81 8.30 -0.94
C VAL A 86 -11.34 7.09 -0.13
N LEU A 87 -12.05 5.97 -0.23
CA LEU A 87 -11.66 4.73 0.44
C LEU A 87 -10.29 4.22 -0.05
N CYS A 88 -10.05 4.21 -1.35
CA CYS A 88 -8.80 3.71 -1.91
C CYS A 88 -7.61 4.61 -1.57
N ARG A 89 -7.78 5.94 -1.57
CA ARG A 89 -6.75 6.87 -1.07
C ARG A 89 -6.42 6.62 0.39
N TYR A 90 -7.43 6.31 1.20
CA TYR A 90 -7.21 5.94 2.60
C TYR A 90 -6.48 4.60 2.76
N LEU A 91 -6.85 3.58 1.98
CA LEU A 91 -6.14 2.29 1.95
C LEU A 91 -4.68 2.44 1.53
N LEU A 92 -4.40 3.26 0.51
CA LEU A 92 -3.04 3.59 0.09
C LEU A 92 -2.26 4.24 1.23
N ALA A 93 -2.84 5.25 1.90
CA ALA A 93 -2.20 5.91 3.04
C ALA A 93 -1.88 4.92 4.17
N LEU A 94 -2.83 4.06 4.54
CA LEU A 94 -2.62 3.03 5.56
C LEU A 94 -1.52 2.04 5.15
N GLN A 95 -1.50 1.60 3.89
CA GLN A 95 -0.46 0.71 3.38
C GLN A 95 0.93 1.33 3.51
N LEU A 96 1.07 2.60 3.13
CA LEU A 96 2.34 3.33 3.24
C LEU A 96 2.79 3.48 4.69
N ILE A 97 1.88 3.81 5.61
CA ILE A 97 2.18 3.92 7.05
C ILE A 97 2.59 2.56 7.61
N LYS A 98 1.85 1.50 7.26
CA LYS A 98 2.06 0.15 7.79
C LYS A 98 3.40 -0.46 7.36
N LEU A 99 3.97 -0.03 6.23
CA LEU A 99 5.32 -0.42 5.82
C LEU A 99 6.39 -0.08 6.87
N PHE A 100 6.21 1.00 7.64
CA PHE A 100 7.13 1.42 8.71
C PHE A 100 6.90 0.72 10.06
N ASP A 101 5.78 0.00 10.23
CA ASP A 101 5.43 -0.72 11.46
C ASP A 101 5.60 -2.24 11.35
N ASN A 102 6.32 -2.72 10.32
CA ASN A 102 6.48 -4.14 10.03
C ASN A 102 7.39 -4.84 11.05
N ARG A 103 6.92 -5.10 12.27
CA ARG A 103 7.72 -5.71 13.36
C ARG A 103 7.56 -7.23 13.40
N ALA A 104 6.38 -7.76 13.11
CA ALA A 104 6.07 -9.19 13.12
C ALA A 104 5.64 -9.73 11.74
N SER A 105 5.73 -11.05 11.55
CA SER A 105 5.19 -11.74 10.35
C SER A 105 3.69 -11.50 10.17
N ARG A 106 2.94 -11.31 11.26
CA ARG A 106 1.53 -10.91 11.23
C ARG A 106 1.32 -9.55 10.57
N ASP A 107 2.22 -8.61 10.79
CA ASP A 107 2.10 -7.24 10.24
C ASP A 107 2.36 -7.25 8.74
N GLN A 108 3.26 -8.12 8.26
CA GLN A 108 3.52 -8.34 6.83
C GLN A 108 2.26 -8.86 6.11
N MET A 109 1.52 -9.79 6.71
CA MET A 109 0.24 -10.25 6.15
C MET A 109 -0.80 -9.11 6.08
N GLN A 110 -0.82 -8.20 7.05
CA GLN A 110 -1.70 -7.03 7.01
C GLN A 110 -1.34 -6.09 5.86
N VAL A 111 -0.05 -5.87 5.61
CA VAL A 111 0.41 -5.05 4.47
C VAL A 111 0.01 -5.69 3.13
N ILE A 112 0.14 -7.02 3.00
CA ILE A 112 -0.30 -7.74 1.81
C ILE A 112 -1.82 -7.63 1.63
N ALA A 113 -2.59 -7.78 2.72
CA ALA A 113 -4.04 -7.63 2.68
C ALA A 113 -4.47 -6.22 2.24
N LEU A 114 -3.81 -5.18 2.73
CA LEU A 114 -4.04 -3.80 2.29
C LEU A 114 -3.75 -3.62 0.80
N SER A 115 -2.64 -4.18 0.31
CA SER A 115 -2.29 -4.16 -1.12
C SER A 115 -3.33 -4.84 -1.99
N VAL A 116 -3.83 -6.00 -1.57
CA VAL A 116 -4.90 -6.71 -2.30
C VAL A 116 -6.18 -5.88 -2.33
N MET A 117 -6.58 -5.31 -1.19
CA MET A 117 -7.76 -4.43 -1.13
C MET A 117 -7.62 -3.20 -2.01
N LEU A 118 -6.42 -2.61 -2.07
CA LEU A 118 -6.13 -1.48 -2.93
C LEU A 118 -6.25 -1.83 -4.43
N VAL A 119 -5.77 -3.02 -4.82
CA VAL A 119 -5.93 -3.52 -6.20
C VAL A 119 -7.39 -3.78 -6.55
N VAL A 120 -8.16 -4.37 -5.62
CA VAL A 120 -9.62 -4.52 -5.82
C VAL A 120 -10.28 -3.15 -5.99
N GLY A 121 -9.89 -2.17 -5.17
CA GLY A 121 -10.33 -0.78 -5.31
C GLY A 121 -9.99 -0.18 -6.68
N ALA A 122 -8.77 -0.39 -7.17
CA ALA A 122 -8.35 0.06 -8.50
C ALA A 122 -9.23 -0.51 -9.62
N CYS A 123 -9.59 -1.79 -9.54
CA CYS A 123 -10.49 -2.45 -10.50
C CYS A 123 -11.93 -1.94 -10.43
N LEU A 124 -12.37 -1.43 -9.26
CA LEU A 124 -13.69 -0.83 -9.08
C LEU A 124 -13.74 0.62 -9.58
N THR A 125 -12.61 1.32 -9.58
CA THR A 125 -12.51 2.72 -10.01
C THR A 125 -12.40 2.85 -11.53
N SER A 126 -11.64 1.98 -12.20
CA SER A 126 -11.43 2.06 -13.65
C SER A 126 -11.15 0.70 -14.26
N VAL A 127 -11.50 0.55 -15.54
CA VAL A 127 -11.20 -0.63 -16.35
C VAL A 127 -10.45 -0.15 -17.60
N SER A 128 -9.12 -0.09 -17.50
CA SER A 128 -8.23 0.32 -18.59
C SER A 128 -7.23 -0.78 -18.95
N ALA A 129 -6.73 -0.75 -20.19
CA ALA A 129 -5.72 -1.71 -20.65
C ALA A 129 -4.42 -1.61 -19.82
N ASP A 130 -4.06 -0.40 -19.42
CA ASP A 130 -2.88 -0.14 -18.59
C ASP A 130 -3.02 -0.80 -17.21
N LEU A 131 -4.19 -0.70 -16.58
CA LEU A 131 -4.46 -1.42 -15.33
C LEU A 131 -4.33 -2.94 -15.53
N GLY A 132 -4.85 -3.47 -16.63
CA GLY A 132 -4.71 -4.89 -16.98
C GLY A 132 -3.24 -5.34 -17.07
N ALA A 133 -2.37 -4.54 -17.70
CA ALA A 133 -0.94 -4.84 -17.77
C ALA A 133 -0.28 -4.87 -16.38
N VAL A 134 -0.67 -3.96 -15.49
CA VAL A 134 -0.17 -3.94 -14.11
C VAL A 134 -0.63 -5.17 -13.33
N LEU A 135 -1.89 -5.58 -13.50
CA LEU A 135 -2.45 -6.77 -12.84
C LEU A 135 -1.71 -8.05 -13.25
N LEU A 136 -1.33 -8.18 -14.53
CA LEU A 136 -0.55 -9.32 -15.03
C LEU A 136 0.81 -9.45 -14.32
N LEU A 137 1.40 -8.34 -13.89
CA LEU A 137 2.64 -8.34 -13.08
C LEU A 137 2.35 -8.52 -11.58
N TYR A 138 1.26 -7.94 -11.09
CA TYR A 138 0.90 -7.97 -9.67
C TYR A 138 0.63 -9.38 -9.16
N PHE A 139 -0.22 -10.16 -9.85
CA PHE A 139 -0.62 -11.50 -9.40
C PHE A 139 0.55 -12.49 -9.23
N PRO A 140 1.48 -12.66 -10.19
CA PRO A 140 2.61 -13.57 -10.01
C PRO A 140 3.55 -13.10 -8.88
N VAL A 141 3.77 -11.79 -8.75
CA VAL A 141 4.59 -11.24 -7.66
C VAL A 141 3.92 -11.48 -6.31
N LEU A 142 2.60 -11.29 -6.21
CA LEU A 142 1.83 -11.60 -5.01
C LEU A 142 1.94 -13.07 -4.63
N ALA A 143 1.75 -13.98 -5.58
CA ALA A 143 1.89 -15.41 -5.36
C ALA A 143 3.30 -15.76 -4.84
N ALA A 144 4.35 -15.24 -5.49
CA ALA A 144 5.73 -15.42 -5.05
C ALA A 144 6.03 -14.79 -3.68
N THR A 145 5.28 -13.77 -3.27
CA THR A 145 5.43 -13.14 -1.95
C THR A 145 4.81 -13.99 -0.83
N VAL A 146 3.73 -14.74 -1.13
CA VAL A 146 2.98 -15.52 -0.12
C VAL A 146 3.54 -16.93 0.07
N VAL A 147 4.24 -17.47 -0.93
CA VAL A 147 4.85 -18.83 -0.95
C VAL A 147 6.19 -18.85 -0.22
#